data_AF-A0A955QKH3-F1
#
_entry.id   AF-A0A955QKH3-F1
#
_cell.length_a   1.000
_cell.length_b   1.000
_cell.length_c   1.000
_cell.angle_alpha   90.00
_cell.angle_beta   90.00
_cell.angle_gamma   90.00
#
_symmetry.space_group_name_H-M   'P 1'
#
loop_
_entity.id
_entity.type
_entity.pdbx_description
1 polymer ?
#
loop_
_entity_poly.entity_id
_entity_poly.type
_entity_poly.pdbx_seq_one_letter_code
_entity_poly.pdbx_strand_id
1 'polypeptide(L)'
;MPHFHLILIKASHYDDDGYVIQWKRSAIPSNSLAVLHGLAMDCAQRNILGEQVKIDVEAFDETNTVIPIQKIIKTIGAGTGGLVGIVGVQSNQFPRATDIGRQFLRAGIPVAIGGFHVSGCFAMLSQYPADIQQAINEGFTLVAGEAEGHLEEILLDAFRKTLKSVYNFMSDFPSLQGGPLPFLPVSVVQKTFRRMSSFDAGRGCPFQCSFCTIINVQGRTSRWRSPEDIERIIRANLQQGVWRFLISDDDFARNRQW
;
A
#
# COMPACT_ATOMS: atom_id res chain seq x y z
N MET A 1 26.65 6.87 -1.58
CA MET A 1 25.96 5.79 -2.31
C MET A 1 24.80 6.40 -3.08
N PRO A 2 24.47 5.95 -4.30
CA PRO A 2 23.22 6.31 -4.97
C PRO A 2 21.99 5.85 -4.18
N HIS A 3 20.92 6.65 -4.24
CA HIS A 3 19.67 6.43 -3.51
C HIS A 3 18.51 6.23 -4.47
N PHE A 4 17.79 5.11 -4.33
CA PHE A 4 16.52 4.86 -5.00
C PHE A 4 15.39 5.17 -4.02
N HIS A 5 14.47 6.04 -4.39
CA HIS A 5 13.43 6.52 -3.50
C HIS A 5 12.09 5.81 -3.76
N LEU A 6 11.56 5.11 -2.77
CA LEU A 6 10.21 4.57 -2.79
C LEU A 6 9.29 5.45 -1.93
N ILE A 7 8.30 6.06 -2.57
CA ILE A 7 7.35 6.95 -1.91
C ILE A 7 5.99 6.28 -1.88
N LEU A 8 5.48 5.98 -0.69
CA LEU A 8 4.18 5.35 -0.49
C LEU A 8 3.16 6.39 -0.05
N ILE A 9 2.07 6.55 -0.80
CA ILE A 9 1.04 7.56 -0.55
C ILE A 9 -0.31 6.86 -0.41
N LYS A 10 -0.95 6.99 0.74
CA LYS A 10 -2.40 6.77 0.85
C LYS A 10 -3.10 8.05 0.41
N ALA A 11 -3.82 7.98 -0.70
CA ALA A 11 -4.65 9.09 -1.18
C ALA A 11 -5.85 9.31 -0.25
N SER A 12 -6.28 10.56 -0.13
CA SER A 12 -7.60 10.87 0.42
C SER A 12 -8.65 10.76 -0.70
N HIS A 13 -9.82 11.35 -0.50
CA HIS A 13 -10.88 11.46 -1.50
C HIS A 13 -11.44 12.88 -1.51
N TYR A 14 -12.19 13.16 -2.56
CA TYR A 14 -12.91 14.42 -2.70
C TYR A 14 -14.23 14.37 -1.93
N ASP A 15 -14.66 15.51 -1.40
CA ASP A 15 -16.07 15.72 -1.04
C ASP A 15 -16.91 16.06 -2.28
N ASP A 16 -18.20 16.33 -2.07
CA ASP A 16 -19.16 16.59 -3.14
C ASP A 16 -18.85 17.88 -3.93
N ASP A 17 -18.10 18.82 -3.34
CA ASP A 17 -17.68 20.08 -3.96
C ASP A 17 -16.29 19.98 -4.64
N GLY A 18 -15.65 18.80 -4.58
CA GLY A 18 -14.34 18.56 -5.18
C GLY A 18 -13.15 18.96 -4.31
N TYR A 19 -13.34 19.25 -3.02
CA TYR A 19 -12.24 19.51 -2.09
C TYR A 19 -11.66 18.20 -1.54
N VAL A 20 -10.33 18.17 -1.40
CA VAL A 20 -9.66 17.02 -0.78
C VAL A 20 -9.98 17.01 0.71
N ILE A 21 -10.57 15.92 1.20
CA ILE A 21 -10.87 15.76 2.61
C ILE A 21 -9.56 15.53 3.36
N GLN A 22 -9.19 16.48 4.23
CA GLN A 22 -8.02 16.35 5.10
C GLN A 22 -8.37 16.76 6.52
N TRP A 23 -7.80 16.03 7.48
CA TRP A 23 -8.02 16.22 8.90
C TRP A 23 -6.70 16.56 9.58
N LYS A 24 -6.77 17.22 10.74
CA LYS A 24 -5.59 17.40 11.59
C LYS A 24 -5.00 16.04 12.03
N ARG A 25 -5.85 15.02 12.19
CA ARG A 25 -5.47 13.64 12.47
C ARG A 25 -6.42 12.66 11.78
N SER A 26 -5.88 11.59 11.21
CA SER A 26 -6.72 10.50 10.66
C SER A 26 -7.40 9.75 11.79
N ALA A 27 -8.69 9.44 11.66
CA ALA A 27 -9.40 8.60 12.64
C ALA A 27 -8.94 7.14 12.58
N ILE A 28 -8.63 6.64 11.37
CA ILE A 28 -8.32 5.23 11.10
C ILE A 28 -6.91 5.15 10.46
N PRO A 29 -5.97 4.38 11.04
CA PRO A 29 -4.67 4.11 10.42
C PRO A 29 -4.81 3.29 9.12
N SER A 30 -3.80 3.35 8.25
CA SER A 30 -3.80 2.59 7.01
C SER A 30 -2.98 1.30 7.14
N ASN A 31 -3.66 0.15 7.16
CA ASN A 31 -2.97 -1.13 7.19
C ASN A 31 -2.20 -1.39 5.88
N SER A 32 -2.78 -1.11 4.71
CA SER A 32 -2.08 -1.28 3.43
C SER A 32 -0.79 -0.45 3.34
N LEU A 33 -0.78 0.77 3.90
CA LEU A 33 0.42 1.59 3.97
C LEU A 33 1.46 0.97 4.91
N ALA A 34 1.05 0.43 6.06
CA ALA A 34 1.94 -0.25 7.00
C ALA A 34 2.54 -1.54 6.44
N VAL A 35 1.72 -2.35 5.76
CA VAL A 35 2.14 -3.57 5.06
C VAL A 35 3.17 -3.24 3.99
N LEU A 36 2.85 -2.34 3.05
CA LEU A 36 3.78 -2.01 1.97
C LEU A 36 5.06 -1.34 2.47
N HIS A 37 4.96 -0.51 3.52
CA HIS A 37 6.15 0.07 4.15
C HIS A 37 7.01 -1.04 4.77
N GLY A 38 6.41 -1.99 5.49
CA GLY A 38 7.11 -3.16 6.04
C GLY A 38 7.82 -4.01 4.99
N LEU A 39 7.12 -4.35 3.91
CA LEU A 39 7.68 -5.08 2.76
C LEU A 39 8.82 -4.31 2.09
N ALA A 40 8.67 -3.00 1.93
CA ALA A 40 9.71 -2.15 1.34
C ALA A 40 10.95 -2.06 2.22
N MET A 41 10.77 -1.96 3.54
CA MET A 41 11.88 -1.96 4.49
C MET A 41 12.64 -3.30 4.47
N ASP A 42 11.94 -4.43 4.34
CA ASP A 42 12.56 -5.74 4.14
C ASP A 42 13.38 -5.79 2.85
N CYS A 43 12.82 -5.33 1.72
CA CYS A 43 13.54 -5.22 0.45
C CYS A 43 14.80 -4.35 0.57
N ALA A 44 14.69 -3.22 1.29
CA ALA A 44 15.82 -2.33 1.55
C ALA A 44 16.91 -3.01 2.39
N GLN A 45 16.53 -3.73 3.45
CA GLN A 45 17.47 -4.45 4.33
C GLN A 45 18.19 -5.59 3.60
N ARG A 46 17.52 -6.26 2.67
CA ARG A 46 18.10 -7.32 1.84
C ARG A 46 18.94 -6.79 0.67
N ASN A 47 19.04 -5.48 0.49
CA ASN A 47 19.78 -4.82 -0.59
C ASN A 47 19.42 -5.37 -1.98
N ILE A 48 18.12 -5.52 -2.29
CA ILE A 48 17.66 -6.16 -3.53
C ILE A 48 18.14 -5.45 -4.81
N LEU A 49 18.48 -4.16 -4.73
CA LEU A 49 19.04 -3.38 -5.86
C LEU A 49 20.58 -3.46 -5.95
N GLY A 50 21.20 -4.34 -5.15
CA GLY A 50 22.64 -4.47 -4.99
C GLY A 50 23.21 -3.60 -3.86
N GLU A 51 24.37 -3.98 -3.32
CA GLU A 51 25.01 -3.32 -2.17
C GLU A 51 25.39 -1.85 -2.40
N GLN A 52 25.41 -1.41 -3.66
CA GLN A 52 25.79 -0.06 -4.03
C GLN A 52 24.62 0.93 -4.02
N VAL A 53 23.37 0.44 -4.00
CA VAL A 53 22.16 1.27 -4.11
C VAL A 53 21.33 1.10 -2.85
N LYS A 54 21.08 2.22 -2.15
CA LYS A 54 20.20 2.22 -0.98
C LYS A 54 18.77 2.52 -1.41
N ILE A 55 17.80 1.77 -0.87
CA ILE A 55 16.37 2.12 -0.99
C ILE A 55 15.98 2.99 0.21
N ASP A 56 15.53 4.22 -0.06
CA ASP A 56 14.90 5.07 0.96
C ASP A 56 13.38 4.99 0.82
N VAL A 57 12.70 4.63 1.91
CA VAL A 57 11.24 4.46 1.95
C VAL A 57 10.62 5.60 2.74
N GLU A 58 9.69 6.33 2.12
CA GLU A 58 8.88 7.36 2.80
C GLU A 58 7.39 7.04 2.65
N ALA A 59 6.61 7.28 3.71
CA ALA A 59 5.17 7.01 3.73
C ALA A 59 4.38 8.27 4.10
N PHE A 60 3.31 8.53 3.35
CA PHE A 60 2.41 9.67 3.55
C PHE A 60 0.95 9.20 3.57
N ASP A 61 0.15 9.74 4.49
CA ASP A 61 -1.30 9.59 4.51
C ASP A 61 -1.91 10.96 4.22
N GLU A 62 -2.46 11.13 3.01
CA GLU A 62 -3.03 12.41 2.59
C GLU A 62 -4.21 12.84 3.47
N THR A 63 -4.88 11.90 4.12
CA THR A 63 -5.96 12.17 5.08
C THR A 63 -5.50 13.09 6.22
N ASN A 64 -4.20 13.13 6.55
CA ASN A 64 -3.66 13.98 7.62
C ASN A 64 -2.42 14.80 7.24
N THR A 65 -1.98 14.74 5.99
CA THR A 65 -0.75 15.35 5.53
C THR A 65 -0.93 15.90 4.12
N VAL A 66 -0.64 17.18 3.92
CA VAL A 66 -0.49 17.72 2.57
C VAL A 66 0.75 17.10 1.94
N ILE A 67 0.58 16.42 0.81
CA ILE A 67 1.67 15.71 0.14
C ILE A 67 2.66 16.73 -0.43
N PRO A 68 3.96 16.68 -0.04
CA PRO A 68 4.94 17.65 -0.49
C PRO A 68 5.48 17.29 -1.89
N ILE A 69 4.60 17.31 -2.90
CA ILE A 69 4.86 16.83 -4.28
C ILE A 69 6.17 17.37 -4.84
N GLN A 70 6.38 18.69 -4.81
CA GLN A 70 7.58 19.33 -5.36
C GLN A 70 8.87 18.91 -4.66
N LYS A 71 8.80 18.71 -3.33
CA LYS A 71 9.95 18.19 -2.57
C LYS A 71 10.24 16.75 -2.97
N ILE A 72 9.22 15.91 -3.10
CA ILE A 72 9.36 14.52 -3.50
C ILE A 72 10.01 14.43 -4.89
N ILE A 73 9.50 15.19 -5.88
CA ILE A 73 10.07 15.24 -7.24
C ILE A 73 11.55 15.64 -7.19
N LYS A 74 11.90 16.68 -6.43
CA LYS A 74 13.29 17.14 -6.27
C LYS A 74 14.17 16.06 -5.64
N THR A 75 13.69 15.39 -4.59
CA THR A 75 14.43 14.31 -3.91
C THR A 75 14.69 13.15 -4.87
N ILE A 76 13.67 12.67 -5.57
CA ILE A 76 13.80 11.57 -6.55
C ILE A 76 14.77 11.95 -7.67
N GLY A 77 14.66 13.16 -8.21
CA GLY A 77 15.54 13.65 -9.28
C GLY A 77 17.00 13.85 -8.88
N ALA A 78 17.28 14.02 -7.58
CA ALA A 78 18.65 14.08 -7.06
C ALA A 78 19.26 12.69 -6.78
N GLY A 79 18.42 11.65 -6.73
CA GLY A 79 18.82 10.26 -6.55
C GLY A 79 19.11 9.51 -7.86
N THR A 80 19.11 8.18 -7.80
CA THR A 80 19.22 7.29 -8.98
C THR A 80 17.87 6.92 -9.58
N GLY A 81 16.81 7.65 -9.21
CA GLY A 81 15.41 7.38 -9.58
C GLY A 81 14.56 6.98 -8.38
N GLY A 82 13.32 6.60 -8.67
CA GLY A 82 12.36 6.22 -7.64
C GLY A 82 11.05 5.72 -8.21
N LEU A 83 10.18 5.25 -7.32
CA LEU A 83 8.82 4.82 -7.61
C LEU A 83 7.87 5.50 -6.63
N VAL A 84 6.76 6.02 -7.14
CA VAL A 84 5.65 6.47 -6.29
C VAL A 84 4.57 5.39 -6.30
N GLY A 85 4.31 4.78 -5.14
CA GLY A 85 3.20 3.86 -4.94
C GLY A 85 2.02 4.58 -4.31
N ILE A 86 0.86 4.58 -4.97
CA ILE A 86 -0.40 5.04 -4.37
C ILE A 86 -1.14 3.80 -3.85
N VAL A 87 -1.25 3.70 -2.53
CA VAL A 87 -1.44 2.44 -1.82
C VAL A 87 -2.85 2.29 -1.26
N GLY A 88 -3.38 1.07 -1.32
CA GLY A 88 -4.65 0.71 -0.70
C GLY A 88 -5.85 1.51 -1.22
N VAL A 89 -5.80 1.91 -2.50
CA VAL A 89 -6.79 2.81 -3.10
C VAL A 89 -8.16 2.14 -3.19
N GLN A 90 -9.15 2.78 -2.57
CA GLN A 90 -10.57 2.44 -2.67
C GLN A 90 -11.24 3.21 -3.81
N SER A 91 -12.45 2.82 -4.20
CA SER A 91 -13.10 3.38 -5.40
C SER A 91 -13.38 4.88 -5.29
N ASN A 92 -13.77 5.37 -4.11
CA ASN A 92 -13.94 6.81 -3.86
C ASN A 92 -12.61 7.58 -3.83
N GLN A 93 -11.47 6.91 -3.67
CA GLN A 93 -10.15 7.52 -3.66
C GLN A 93 -9.47 7.50 -5.04
N PHE A 94 -9.94 6.68 -5.97
CA PHE A 94 -9.28 6.48 -7.27
C PHE A 94 -9.14 7.76 -8.10
N PRO A 95 -10.16 8.66 -8.18
CA PRO A 95 -9.98 9.95 -8.84
C PRO A 95 -8.83 10.76 -8.23
N ARG A 96 -8.78 10.88 -6.89
CA ARG A 96 -7.73 11.60 -6.20
C ARG A 96 -6.35 10.95 -6.37
N ALA A 97 -6.29 9.61 -6.35
CA ALA A 97 -5.07 8.86 -6.59
C ALA A 97 -4.47 9.20 -7.97
N THR A 98 -5.29 9.18 -9.03
CA THR A 98 -4.81 9.53 -10.38
C THR A 98 -4.38 11.01 -10.47
N ASP A 99 -5.07 11.94 -9.80
CA ASP A 99 -4.66 13.37 -9.80
C ASP A 99 -3.33 13.64 -9.11
N ILE A 100 -3.04 12.96 -8.00
CA ILE A 100 -1.72 13.00 -7.36
C ILE A 100 -0.68 12.39 -8.30
N GLY A 101 -0.99 11.20 -8.81
CA GLY A 101 -0.11 10.42 -9.66
C GLY A 101 0.30 11.14 -10.95
N ARG A 102 -0.63 11.84 -11.60
CA ARG A 102 -0.38 12.62 -12.83
C ARG A 102 0.71 13.66 -12.65
N GLN A 103 0.83 14.25 -11.46
CA GLN A 103 1.88 15.23 -11.17
C GLN A 103 3.27 14.59 -11.20
N PHE A 104 3.41 13.35 -10.73
CA PHE A 104 4.66 12.59 -10.77
C PHE A 104 4.95 12.06 -12.18
N LEU A 105 3.95 11.54 -12.89
CA LEU A 105 4.11 11.09 -14.27
C LEU A 105 4.58 12.23 -15.19
N ARG A 106 4.01 13.45 -15.04
CA ARG A 106 4.46 14.65 -15.77
C ARG A 106 5.92 15.03 -15.47
N ALA A 107 6.44 14.64 -14.31
CA ALA A 107 7.84 14.83 -13.92
C ALA A 107 8.74 13.65 -14.34
N GLY A 108 8.22 12.66 -15.10
CA GLY A 108 8.97 11.49 -15.55
C GLY A 108 9.23 10.45 -14.45
N ILE A 109 8.49 10.51 -13.34
CA ILE A 109 8.62 9.57 -12.23
C ILE A 109 7.54 8.49 -12.37
N PRO A 110 7.89 7.19 -12.37
CA PRO A 110 6.91 6.11 -12.51
C PRO A 110 5.98 6.07 -11.29
N VAL A 111 4.71 5.76 -11.56
CA VAL A 111 3.67 5.66 -10.54
C VAL A 111 2.96 4.31 -10.63
N ALA A 112 2.92 3.59 -9.50
CA ALA A 112 2.13 2.38 -9.34
C ALA A 112 0.89 2.65 -8.47
N ILE A 113 -0.28 2.16 -8.87
CA ILE A 113 -1.53 2.26 -8.11
C ILE A 113 -2.03 0.86 -7.80
N GLY A 114 -2.31 0.59 -6.53
CA GLY A 114 -2.88 -0.68 -6.09
C GLY A 114 -3.91 -0.51 -4.98
N GLY A 115 -4.60 -1.59 -4.67
CA GLY A 115 -5.64 -1.62 -3.64
C GLY A 115 -6.95 -2.22 -4.12
N PHE A 116 -7.99 -2.00 -3.33
CA PHE A 116 -9.28 -2.65 -3.49
C PHE A 116 -10.01 -2.28 -4.78
N HIS A 117 -9.89 -1.04 -5.25
CA HIS A 117 -10.54 -0.64 -6.50
C HIS A 117 -9.94 -1.41 -7.70
N VAL A 118 -8.61 -1.35 -7.87
CA VAL A 118 -7.92 -2.08 -8.95
C VAL A 118 -8.17 -3.58 -8.84
N SER A 119 -7.93 -4.17 -7.67
CA SER A 119 -8.08 -5.61 -7.46
C SER A 119 -9.53 -6.08 -7.68
N GLY A 120 -10.51 -5.32 -7.17
CA GLY A 120 -11.92 -5.63 -7.33
C GLY A 120 -12.40 -5.56 -8.78
N CYS A 121 -11.97 -4.54 -9.54
CA CYS A 121 -12.28 -4.43 -10.96
C CYS A 121 -11.70 -5.62 -11.74
N PHE A 122 -10.46 -6.02 -11.46
CA PHE A 122 -9.81 -7.15 -12.13
C PHE A 122 -10.42 -8.50 -11.76
N ALA A 123 -10.91 -8.65 -10.54
CA ALA A 123 -11.48 -9.92 -10.06
C ALA A 123 -12.93 -10.15 -10.49
N MET A 124 -13.72 -9.08 -10.61
CA MET A 124 -15.19 -9.19 -10.71
C MET A 124 -15.76 -8.74 -12.07
N LEU A 125 -15.00 -7.97 -12.87
CA LEU A 125 -15.51 -7.39 -14.11
C LEU A 125 -14.87 -8.06 -15.32
N SER A 126 -15.68 -8.35 -16.33
CA SER A 126 -15.23 -8.96 -17.59
C SER A 126 -14.44 -8.00 -18.48
N GLN A 127 -14.60 -6.69 -18.27
CA GLN A 127 -13.92 -5.63 -18.98
C GLN A 127 -13.42 -4.58 -17.99
N TYR A 128 -12.30 -3.95 -18.32
CA TYR A 128 -11.80 -2.84 -17.52
C TYR A 128 -12.76 -1.66 -17.59
N PRO A 129 -13.15 -1.09 -16.44
CA PRO A 129 -13.88 0.16 -16.44
C PRO A 129 -13.04 1.29 -17.07
N ALA A 130 -13.72 2.35 -17.49
CA ALA A 130 -13.11 3.45 -18.22
C ALA A 130 -11.96 4.12 -17.44
N ASP A 131 -12.08 4.25 -16.12
CA ASP A 131 -11.07 4.85 -15.25
C ASP A 131 -9.79 4.00 -15.16
N ILE A 132 -9.91 2.68 -15.08
CA ILE A 132 -8.78 1.72 -15.14
C ILE A 132 -8.10 1.78 -16.49
N GLN A 133 -8.86 1.74 -17.59
CA GLN A 133 -8.29 1.83 -18.93
C GLN A 133 -7.61 3.18 -19.16
N GLN A 134 -8.21 4.27 -18.67
CA GLN A 134 -7.63 5.60 -18.73
C GLN A 134 -6.31 5.67 -17.95
N ALA A 135 -6.25 5.10 -16.74
CA ALA A 135 -5.02 5.08 -15.96
C ALA A 135 -3.89 4.33 -16.71
N ILE A 136 -4.19 3.18 -17.32
CA ILE A 136 -3.22 2.45 -18.16
C ILE A 136 -2.73 3.33 -19.32
N ASN A 137 -3.65 3.98 -20.03
CA ASN A 137 -3.33 4.84 -21.18
C ASN A 137 -2.48 6.06 -20.79
N GLU A 138 -2.68 6.59 -19.57
CA GLU A 138 -1.89 7.70 -19.02
C GLU A 138 -0.49 7.28 -18.55
N GLY A 139 -0.18 5.97 -18.51
CA GLY A 139 1.12 5.44 -18.14
C GLY A 139 1.25 5.04 -16.67
N PHE A 140 0.13 4.89 -15.95
CA PHE A 140 0.17 4.28 -14.62
C PHE A 140 0.47 2.78 -14.71
N THR A 141 1.23 2.28 -13.75
CA THR A 141 1.30 0.84 -13.45
C THR A 141 0.19 0.47 -12.49
N LEU A 142 -0.64 -0.50 -12.84
CA LEU A 142 -1.68 -1.01 -11.94
C LEU A 142 -1.24 -2.32 -11.29
N VAL A 143 -1.48 -2.45 -9.98
CA VAL A 143 -1.19 -3.66 -9.20
C VAL A 143 -2.49 -4.22 -8.63
N ALA A 144 -2.92 -5.35 -9.16
CA ALA A 144 -4.09 -6.09 -8.70
C ALA A 144 -3.64 -7.28 -7.83
N GLY A 145 -4.23 -7.44 -6.65
CA GLY A 145 -3.87 -8.50 -5.70
C GLY A 145 -2.94 -8.02 -4.58
N GLU A 146 -2.43 -8.98 -3.82
CA GLU A 146 -1.55 -8.74 -2.68
C GLU A 146 -0.08 -8.57 -3.14
N ALA A 147 0.65 -7.66 -2.50
CA ALA A 147 2.02 -7.34 -2.89
C ALA A 147 3.08 -8.16 -2.14
N GLU A 148 2.68 -8.88 -1.10
CA GLU A 148 3.50 -9.85 -0.39
C GLU A 148 4.08 -10.87 -1.38
N GLY A 149 5.40 -11.05 -1.37
CA GLY A 149 6.12 -11.91 -2.32
C GLY A 149 6.40 -11.26 -3.69
N HIS A 150 5.72 -10.17 -4.04
CA HIS A 150 5.76 -9.56 -5.37
C HIS A 150 6.38 -8.16 -5.42
N LEU A 151 6.43 -7.44 -4.29
CA LEU A 151 6.95 -6.07 -4.24
C LEU A 151 8.40 -5.98 -4.75
N GLU A 152 9.22 -6.99 -4.50
CA GLU A 152 10.62 -7.04 -4.96
C GLU A 152 10.72 -6.99 -6.49
N GLU A 153 9.89 -7.75 -7.21
CA GLU A 153 9.84 -7.72 -8.69
C GLU A 153 9.48 -6.32 -9.19
N ILE A 154 8.45 -5.71 -8.60
CA ILE A 154 7.99 -4.37 -8.96
C ILE A 154 9.12 -3.33 -8.76
N LEU A 155 9.84 -3.42 -7.64
CA LEU A 155 10.95 -2.49 -7.34
C LEU A 155 12.14 -2.70 -8.27
N LEU A 156 12.49 -3.94 -8.59
CA LEU A 156 13.54 -4.27 -9.56
C LEU A 156 13.20 -3.74 -10.95
N ASP A 157 11.96 -3.94 -11.40
CA ASP A 157 11.49 -3.44 -12.69
C ASP A 157 11.44 -1.91 -12.73
N ALA A 158 11.01 -1.26 -11.65
CA ALA A 158 11.07 0.21 -11.54
C ALA A 158 12.51 0.73 -11.63
N PHE A 159 13.45 0.10 -10.92
CA PHE A 159 14.86 0.46 -10.94
C PHE A 159 15.50 0.26 -12.32
N ARG A 160 15.15 -0.84 -13.01
CA ARG A 160 15.62 -1.17 -14.36
C ARG A 160 14.90 -0.39 -15.46
N LYS A 161 13.88 0.41 -15.11
CA LYS A 161 13.01 1.15 -16.04
C LYS A 161 12.25 0.21 -17.00
N THR A 162 11.84 -0.95 -16.51
CA THR A 162 11.10 -1.99 -17.23
C THR A 162 9.74 -2.30 -16.59
N LEU A 163 9.20 -1.35 -15.82
CA LEU A 163 7.93 -1.49 -15.11
C LEU A 163 6.78 -1.81 -16.07
N LYS A 164 6.02 -2.89 -15.76
CA LYS A 164 4.86 -3.30 -16.56
C LYS A 164 3.70 -2.34 -16.36
N SER A 165 2.80 -2.24 -17.34
CA SER A 165 1.54 -1.48 -17.19
C SER A 165 0.60 -2.12 -16.17
N VAL A 166 0.63 -3.44 -16.04
CA VAL A 166 -0.21 -4.20 -15.13
C VAL A 166 0.58 -5.35 -14.50
N TYR A 167 0.50 -5.44 -13.18
CA TYR A 167 0.84 -6.63 -12.39
C TYR A 167 -0.44 -7.21 -11.83
N ASN A 168 -0.78 -8.45 -12.22
CA ASN A 168 -2.01 -9.10 -11.80
C ASN A 168 -1.70 -10.37 -10.99
N PHE A 169 -1.80 -10.25 -9.67
CA PHE A 169 -1.58 -11.30 -8.68
C PHE A 169 -2.89 -11.82 -8.08
N MET A 170 -4.04 -11.58 -8.71
CA MET A 170 -5.35 -11.99 -8.19
C MET A 170 -5.51 -13.50 -8.00
N SER A 171 -4.68 -14.30 -8.66
CA SER A 171 -4.66 -15.77 -8.52
C SER A 171 -3.72 -16.27 -7.42
N ASP A 172 -2.94 -15.39 -6.79
CA ASP A 172 -1.94 -15.74 -5.78
C ASP A 172 -2.28 -15.09 -4.43
N PHE A 173 -2.59 -15.92 -3.44
CA PHE A 173 -2.96 -15.49 -2.09
C PHE A 173 -1.89 -15.97 -1.10
N PRO A 174 -0.82 -15.16 -0.88
CA PRO A 174 0.36 -15.60 -0.14
C PRO A 174 0.07 -15.88 1.33
N SER A 175 0.85 -16.76 1.96
CA SER A 175 0.79 -16.92 3.42
C SER A 175 1.13 -15.61 4.12
N LEU A 176 0.46 -15.30 5.23
CA LEU A 176 0.80 -14.16 6.08
C LEU A 176 1.88 -14.51 7.12
N GLN A 177 2.16 -15.80 7.31
CA GLN A 177 3.07 -16.29 8.36
C GLN A 177 4.53 -16.05 7.99
N GLY A 178 5.32 -15.60 8.94
CA GLY A 178 6.77 -15.41 8.78
C GLY A 178 7.16 -14.27 7.83
N GLY A 179 6.18 -13.61 7.20
CA GLY A 179 6.42 -12.48 6.31
C GLY A 179 6.91 -11.23 7.04
N PRO A 180 7.31 -10.18 6.28
CA PRO A 180 7.65 -8.89 6.86
C PRO A 180 6.49 -8.28 7.65
N LEU A 181 6.84 -7.52 8.68
CA LEU A 181 5.89 -6.95 9.63
C LEU A 181 5.20 -5.72 9.03
N PRO A 182 3.86 -5.60 9.12
CA PRO A 182 3.20 -4.31 8.94
C PRO A 182 3.76 -3.29 9.92
N PHE A 183 4.37 -2.22 9.42
CA PHE A 183 5.05 -1.24 10.24
C PHE A 183 5.04 0.15 9.61
N LEU A 184 4.74 1.16 10.42
CA LEU A 184 4.95 2.57 10.07
C LEU A 184 5.79 3.25 11.15
N PRO A 185 6.70 4.17 10.76
CA PRO A 185 7.46 4.94 11.73
C PRO A 185 6.54 5.87 12.53
N VAL A 186 6.92 6.14 13.78
CA VAL A 186 6.14 6.99 14.70
C VAL A 186 5.87 8.39 14.14
N SER A 187 6.74 8.89 13.25
CA SER A 187 6.55 10.17 12.55
C SER A 187 5.26 10.22 11.73
N VAL A 188 4.80 9.08 11.23
CA VAL A 188 3.52 8.90 10.52
C VAL A 188 2.41 8.55 11.52
N VAL A 189 2.64 7.56 12.39
CA VAL A 189 1.62 7.06 13.33
C VAL A 189 1.14 8.14 14.31
N GLN A 190 1.99 9.09 14.71
CA GLN A 190 1.58 10.17 15.62
C GLN A 190 0.51 11.11 15.06
N LYS A 191 0.28 11.09 13.74
CA LYS A 191 -0.77 11.85 13.06
C LYS A 191 -2.11 11.11 13.01
N THR A 192 -2.20 9.88 13.52
CA THR A 192 -3.47 9.19 13.71
C THR A 192 -4.06 9.54 15.08
N PHE A 193 -5.38 9.44 15.20
CA PHE A 193 -6.06 9.67 16.47
C PHE A 193 -5.52 8.72 17.55
N ARG A 194 -5.13 9.28 18.70
CA ARG A 194 -4.50 8.57 19.83
C ARG A 194 -3.22 7.80 19.51
N ARG A 195 -2.49 8.15 18.43
CA ARG A 195 -1.26 7.45 17.99
C ARG A 195 -1.54 5.94 17.86
N MET A 196 -2.54 5.62 17.06
CA MET A 196 -3.00 4.26 16.79
C MET A 196 -2.33 3.74 15.52
N SER A 197 -1.76 2.54 15.59
CA SER A 197 -1.28 1.78 14.43
C SER A 197 -2.33 0.74 14.03
N SER A 198 -2.07 -0.01 12.96
CA SER A 198 -2.91 -1.14 12.54
C SER A 198 -2.07 -2.32 12.12
N PHE A 199 -2.67 -3.49 12.20
CA PHE A 199 -2.20 -4.70 11.56
C PHE A 199 -3.39 -5.58 11.18
N ASP A 200 -3.18 -6.49 10.25
CA ASP A 200 -4.06 -7.63 9.96
C ASP A 200 -3.53 -8.88 10.68
N ALA A 201 -4.37 -9.53 11.49
CA ALA A 201 -4.11 -10.85 12.05
C ALA A 201 -4.44 -11.96 11.05
N GLY A 202 -5.35 -11.70 10.12
CA GLY A 202 -5.74 -12.60 9.05
C GLY A 202 -6.35 -11.88 7.85
N ARG A 203 -6.44 -12.61 6.74
CA ARG A 203 -7.05 -12.17 5.47
C ARG A 203 -7.86 -13.28 4.84
N GLY A 204 -8.84 -12.90 4.04
CA GLY A 204 -9.77 -13.81 3.39
C GLY A 204 -10.88 -14.29 4.31
N CYS A 205 -11.98 -14.73 3.71
CA CYS A 205 -13.21 -15.04 4.42
C CYS A 205 -13.93 -16.24 3.77
N PRO A 206 -14.38 -17.25 4.55
CA PRO A 206 -15.04 -18.43 4.00
C PRO A 206 -16.52 -18.20 3.69
N PHE A 207 -17.10 -17.11 4.19
CA PHE A 207 -18.52 -16.79 4.03
C PHE A 207 -18.88 -16.39 2.59
N GLN A 208 -20.18 -16.43 2.28
CA GLN A 208 -20.74 -16.10 0.96
C GLN A 208 -21.79 -15.01 1.06
N CYS A 209 -21.44 -13.90 1.70
CA CYS A 209 -22.31 -12.73 1.78
C CYS A 209 -22.51 -12.14 0.38
N SER A 210 -23.75 -12.00 -0.06
CA SER A 210 -24.11 -11.53 -1.42
C SER A 210 -23.62 -10.12 -1.76
N PHE A 211 -23.31 -9.32 -0.73
CA PHE A 211 -22.86 -7.93 -0.86
C PHE A 211 -21.34 -7.77 -0.75
N CYS A 212 -20.61 -8.83 -0.36
CA CYS A 212 -19.22 -8.69 0.05
C CYS A 212 -18.25 -8.92 -1.11
N THR A 213 -17.34 -7.97 -1.31
CA THR A 213 -16.29 -8.06 -2.35
C THR A 213 -15.01 -8.71 -1.86
N ILE A 214 -14.84 -8.91 -0.53
CA ILE A 214 -13.57 -9.35 0.06
C ILE A 214 -13.11 -10.70 -0.47
N ILE A 215 -14.05 -11.62 -0.67
CA ILE A 215 -13.77 -12.99 -1.12
C ILE A 215 -13.16 -13.04 -2.52
N ASN A 216 -13.40 -12.01 -3.33
CA ASN A 216 -12.85 -11.89 -4.68
C ASN A 216 -11.45 -11.25 -4.66
N VAL A 217 -11.13 -10.48 -3.62
CA VAL A 217 -9.87 -9.71 -3.51
C VAL A 217 -8.83 -10.35 -2.59
N GLN A 218 -9.24 -11.00 -1.51
CA GLN A 218 -8.36 -11.65 -0.53
C GLN A 218 -8.54 -13.17 -0.47
N GLY A 219 -9.42 -13.71 -1.31
CA GLY A 219 -9.70 -15.13 -1.42
C GLY A 219 -10.67 -15.66 -0.36
N ARG A 220 -11.02 -16.94 -0.52
CA ARG A 220 -12.05 -17.64 0.26
C ARG A 220 -11.50 -18.39 1.47
N THR A 221 -10.18 -18.44 1.62
CA THR A 221 -9.50 -19.14 2.69
C THR A 221 -9.07 -18.13 3.74
N SER A 222 -9.49 -18.33 4.99
CA SER A 222 -8.97 -17.56 6.12
C SER A 222 -7.49 -17.90 6.31
N ARG A 223 -6.62 -17.02 5.84
CA ARG A 223 -5.18 -17.02 6.12
C ARG A 223 -4.93 -16.23 7.40
N TRP A 224 -3.86 -16.56 8.12
CA TRP A 224 -3.55 -15.95 9.41
C TRP A 224 -2.06 -15.77 9.63
N ARG A 225 -1.72 -14.83 10.50
CA ARG A 225 -0.41 -14.69 11.12
C ARG A 225 -0.31 -15.57 12.36
N SER A 226 0.89 -16.08 12.65
CA SER A 226 1.08 -16.86 13.88
C SER A 226 1.04 -15.93 15.12
N PRO A 227 0.80 -16.47 16.33
CA PRO A 227 0.91 -15.68 17.56
C PRO A 227 2.27 -14.98 17.71
N GLU A 228 3.36 -15.62 17.27
CA GLU A 228 4.72 -15.07 17.28
C GLU A 228 4.85 -13.88 16.33
N ASP A 229 4.21 -13.93 15.15
CA ASP A 229 4.15 -12.79 14.25
C ASP A 229 3.41 -11.62 14.88
N ILE A 230 2.26 -11.87 15.53
CA ILE A 230 1.50 -10.83 16.23
C ILE A 230 2.32 -10.22 17.37
N GLU A 231 2.97 -11.05 18.18
CA GLU A 231 3.86 -10.59 19.25
C GLU A 231 4.98 -9.70 18.69
N ARG A 232 5.60 -10.12 17.58
CA ARG A 232 6.65 -9.37 16.91
C ARG A 232 6.16 -8.01 16.40
N ILE A 233 4.95 -7.93 15.82
CA ILE A 233 4.30 -6.67 15.43
C ILE A 233 4.11 -5.75 16.65
N ILE A 234 3.56 -6.29 17.74
CA ILE A 234 3.28 -5.53 18.96
C ILE A 234 4.59 -5.00 19.56
N ARG A 235 5.60 -5.85 19.73
CA ARG A 235 6.90 -5.47 20.32
C ARG A 235 7.62 -4.41 19.48
N ALA A 236 7.64 -4.54 18.16
CA ALA A 236 8.25 -3.54 17.28
C ALA A 236 7.58 -2.17 17.41
N ASN A 237 6.25 -2.13 17.51
CA ASN A 237 5.51 -0.88 17.71
C ASN A 237 5.70 -0.31 19.13
N LEU A 238 5.79 -1.16 20.16
CA LEU A 238 6.05 -0.73 21.53
C LEU A 238 7.41 -0.03 21.68
N GLN A 239 8.44 -0.49 20.95
CA GLN A 239 9.78 0.14 20.95
C GLN A 239 9.75 1.61 20.50
N GLN A 240 8.77 2.01 19.69
CA GLN A 240 8.56 3.41 19.28
C GLN A 240 7.43 4.11 20.05
N GLY A 241 6.98 3.55 21.18
CA GLY A 241 5.94 4.14 22.03
C GLY A 241 4.55 4.11 21.40
N VAL A 242 4.22 3.05 20.65
CA VAL A 242 2.90 2.78 20.08
C VAL A 242 2.33 1.51 20.70
N TRP A 243 1.20 1.63 21.40
CA TRP A 243 0.55 0.53 22.13
C TRP A 243 -0.96 0.42 21.86
N ARG A 244 -1.46 1.13 20.85
CA ARG A 244 -2.87 1.09 20.43
C ARG A 244 -2.93 0.60 19.00
N PHE A 245 -3.79 -0.38 18.76
CA PHE A 245 -3.89 -1.05 17.48
C PHE A 245 -5.35 -1.17 17.04
N LEU A 246 -5.57 -0.92 15.76
CA LEU A 246 -6.76 -1.37 15.05
C LEU A 246 -6.40 -2.68 14.33
N ILE A 247 -7.13 -3.75 14.64
CA ILE A 247 -7.05 -4.99 13.87
C ILE A 247 -7.96 -4.84 12.66
N SER A 248 -7.39 -4.90 11.45
CA SER A 248 -8.10 -4.56 10.21
C SER A 248 -8.77 -5.74 9.51
N ASP A 249 -8.82 -6.90 10.15
CA ASP A 249 -9.39 -8.12 9.60
C ASP A 249 -10.87 -7.95 9.27
N ASP A 250 -11.27 -8.43 8.10
CA ASP A 250 -12.67 -8.51 7.69
C ASP A 250 -13.44 -9.58 8.48
N ASP A 251 -12.75 -10.59 9.03
CA ASP A 251 -13.35 -11.70 9.76
C ASP A 251 -12.51 -12.15 10.98
N PHE A 252 -12.19 -11.21 11.87
CA PHE A 252 -11.38 -11.50 13.07
C PHE A 252 -12.02 -12.54 13.99
N ALA A 253 -13.31 -12.38 14.28
CA ALA A 253 -13.99 -13.14 15.33
C ALA A 253 -14.38 -14.57 14.92
N ARG A 254 -14.30 -14.93 13.63
CA ARG A 254 -14.68 -16.26 13.13
C ARG A 254 -13.51 -17.01 12.49
N ASN A 255 -12.29 -16.50 12.56
CA ASN A 255 -11.12 -17.26 12.15
C ASN A 255 -10.92 -18.44 13.11
N ARG A 256 -10.89 -19.67 12.57
CA ARG A 256 -10.86 -20.90 13.38
C ARG A 256 -9.49 -21.22 13.97
N GLN A 257 -8.48 -20.42 13.67
CA GLN A 257 -7.10 -20.64 14.08
C GLN A 257 -6.78 -20.02 15.45
N TRP A 258 -7.73 -19.27 16.03
CA TRP A 258 -7.69 -18.76 17.40
C TRP A 258 -9.07 -18.78 18.06
#